data_AF-A0A2J6HQX6-F1
#
_entry.id   AF-A0A2J6HQX6-F1
#
_cell.length_a   1.000
_cell.length_b   1.000
_cell.length_c   1.000
_cell.angle_alpha   90.00
_cell.angle_beta   90.00
_cell.angle_gamma   90.00
#
_symmetry.space_group_name_H-M   'P 1'
#
loop_
_entity.id
_entity.type
_entity.pdbx_description
1 polymer ?
#
loop_
_entity_poly.entity_id
_entity_poly.type
_entity_poly.pdbx_seq_one_letter_code
_entity_poly.pdbx_strand_id
1 'polypeptide(L)'
;LTLGKPLGIAFAAKLIVWLKISKLPEGMNWSHVYGMGFLAGIGFTMSIFISELAFEVDTNKQIAKVGIFVASILSAIIGMVILSRSKISKKEP
;
A
#
# COMPACT_ATOMS: atom_id res chain seq x y z
N LEU A 1 -0.27 1.11 -8.75
CA LEU A 1 0.36 0.81 -7.44
C LEU A 1 -0.23 1.66 -6.32
N THR A 2 -0.17 2.99 -6.46
CA THR A 2 -0.61 3.99 -5.47
C THR A 2 -2.10 3.95 -5.11
N LEU A 3 -2.99 3.57 -6.02
CA LEU A 3 -4.44 3.49 -5.73
C LEU A 3 -4.92 2.06 -5.54
N GLY A 4 -4.53 1.15 -6.45
CA GLY A 4 -5.03 -0.23 -6.44
C GLY A 4 -4.66 -1.02 -5.18
N LYS A 5 -3.39 -0.96 -4.73
CA LYS A 5 -2.94 -1.73 -3.56
C LYS A 5 -3.56 -1.20 -2.25
N PRO A 6 -3.56 0.12 -1.97
CA PRO A 6 -4.18 0.63 -0.75
C PRO A 6 -5.69 0.37 -0.71
N LEU A 7 -6.40 0.56 -1.83
CA LEU A 7 -7.83 0.27 -1.90
C LEU A 7 -8.11 -1.22 -1.71
N GLY A 8 -7.35 -2.10 -2.35
CA GLY A 8 -7.50 -3.54 -2.20
C GLY A 8 -7.27 -4.01 -0.76
N ILE A 9 -6.20 -3.53 -0.13
CA ILE A 9 -5.86 -3.89 1.26
C ILE A 9 -6.92 -3.35 2.23
N ALA A 10 -7.29 -2.07 2.10
CA ALA A 10 -8.29 -1.47 2.97
C ALA A 10 -9.67 -2.13 2.80
N PHE A 11 -10.05 -2.45 1.57
CA PHE A 11 -11.30 -3.15 1.27
C PHE A 11 -11.31 -4.55 1.86
N ALA A 12 -10.25 -5.34 1.64
CA ALA A 12 -10.14 -6.68 2.19
C ALA A 12 -10.17 -6.66 3.73
N ALA A 13 -9.42 -5.74 4.35
CA ALA A 13 -9.44 -5.56 5.80
C ALA A 13 -10.84 -5.19 6.30
N LYS A 14 -11.54 -4.27 5.62
CA LYS A 14 -12.91 -3.88 5.96
C LYS A 14 -13.90 -5.03 5.82
N LEU A 15 -13.76 -5.86 4.79
CA LEU A 15 -14.60 -7.01 4.57
C LEU A 15 -14.44 -8.05 5.70
N ILE A 16 -13.21 -8.36 6.08
CA ILE A 16 -12.90 -9.32 7.16
C ILE A 16 -13.44 -8.83 8.50
N VAL A 17 -13.26 -7.54 8.80
CA VAL A 17 -13.79 -6.92 10.04
C VAL A 17 -15.31 -6.90 10.02
N TRP A 18 -15.93 -6.61 8.88
CA TRP A 18 -17.38 -6.59 8.74
C TRP A 18 -18.01 -7.98 8.91
N LEU A 19 -17.36 -9.01 8.37
CA LEU A 19 -17.74 -10.42 8.56
C LEU A 19 -17.49 -10.93 10.00
N LYS A 20 -16.99 -10.07 10.91
CA LYS A 20 -16.62 -10.41 12.30
C LYS A 20 -15.61 -11.56 12.42
N ILE A 21 -14.86 -11.84 11.35
CA ILE A 21 -13.80 -12.87 11.34
C ILE A 21 -12.58 -12.39 12.11
N SER A 22 -12.31 -11.08 12.09
CA SER A 22 -11.22 -10.45 12.86
C SER A 22 -11.62 -9.04 13.32
N LYS A 23 -10.81 -8.46 14.20
CA LYS A 23 -10.99 -7.11 14.76
C LYS A 23 -9.70 -6.31 14.55
N LEU A 24 -9.81 -4.98 14.47
CA LEU A 24 -8.61 -4.14 14.49
C LEU A 24 -7.90 -4.33 15.85
N PRO A 25 -6.56 -4.49 15.87
CA PRO A 25 -5.78 -4.55 17.10
C PRO A 25 -5.98 -3.31 17.97
N GLU A 26 -5.84 -3.46 19.28
CA GLU A 26 -5.92 -2.36 20.23
C GLU A 26 -4.87 -1.27 19.92
N GLY A 27 -5.30 -0.01 19.94
CA GLY A 27 -4.45 1.14 19.59
C GLY A 27 -4.32 1.41 18.09
N MET A 28 -4.86 0.55 17.23
CA MET A 28 -4.82 0.73 15.78
C MET A 28 -6.12 1.36 15.26
N ASN A 29 -5.96 2.42 14.47
CA ASN A 29 -7.05 3.11 13.78
C ASN A 29 -7.05 2.80 12.28
N TRP A 30 -8.17 3.06 11.59
CA TRP A 30 -8.28 2.92 10.13
C TRP A 30 -7.22 3.70 9.36
N SER A 31 -6.75 4.86 9.88
CA SER A 31 -5.63 5.60 9.30
C SER A 31 -4.34 4.78 9.20
N HIS A 32 -4.08 3.89 10.16
CA HIS A 32 -2.94 2.98 10.10
C HIS A 32 -3.13 1.94 9.00
N VAL A 33 -4.34 1.40 8.82
CA VAL A 33 -4.65 0.44 7.76
C VAL A 33 -4.42 1.08 6.38
N TYR A 34 -4.90 2.30 6.18
CA TYR A 34 -4.67 3.02 4.93
C TYR A 34 -3.18 3.33 4.74
N GLY A 35 -2.50 3.84 5.76
CA GLY A 35 -1.05 4.13 5.71
C GLY A 35 -0.21 2.89 5.38
N MET A 36 -0.47 1.77 6.04
CA MET A 36 0.15 0.48 5.73
C MET A 36 -0.20 0.00 4.33
N GLY A 37 -1.43 0.22 3.86
CA GLY A 37 -1.83 -0.08 2.49
C GLY A 37 -1.00 0.67 1.44
N PHE A 38 -0.71 1.96 1.68
CA PHE A 38 0.20 2.76 0.85
C PHE A 38 1.64 2.27 0.92
N LEU A 39 2.13 1.83 2.08
CA LEU A 39 3.47 1.24 2.19
C LEU A 39 3.58 -0.11 1.48
N ALA A 40 2.57 -0.98 1.57
CA ALA A 40 2.47 -2.20 0.78
C ALA A 40 2.37 -1.91 -0.73
N GLY A 41 1.94 -0.69 -1.07
CA GLY A 41 1.99 -0.07 -2.38
C GLY A 41 3.40 0.05 -2.99
N ILE A 42 4.47 -0.07 -2.21
CA ILE A 42 5.85 -0.06 -2.71
C ILE A 42 6.13 -1.41 -3.36
N GLY A 43 6.14 -1.47 -4.69
CA GLY A 43 6.27 -2.71 -5.44
C GLY A 43 7.59 -2.87 -6.18
N PHE A 44 8.60 -2.07 -5.86
CA PHE A 44 9.84 -1.92 -6.62
C PHE A 44 10.32 -3.18 -7.36
N THR A 45 10.77 -4.20 -6.63
CA THR A 45 11.33 -5.43 -7.20
C THR A 45 10.28 -6.31 -7.89
N MET A 46 9.17 -6.61 -7.21
CA MET A 46 8.13 -7.51 -7.75
C MET A 46 7.38 -6.90 -8.95
N SER A 47 7.13 -5.59 -8.95
CA SER A 47 6.48 -4.90 -10.07
C SER A 47 7.40 -4.75 -11.27
N ILE A 48 8.71 -4.55 -11.06
CA ILE A 48 9.68 -4.57 -12.18
C ILE A 48 9.69 -5.96 -12.79
N PHE A 49 9.77 -7.02 -11.99
CA PHE A 49 9.72 -8.40 -12.48
C PHE A 49 8.44 -8.68 -13.28
N ILE A 50 7.28 -8.28 -12.77
CA ILE A 50 6.00 -8.41 -13.49
C ILE A 50 6.04 -7.62 -14.81
N SER A 51 6.62 -6.41 -14.82
CA SER A 51 6.72 -5.60 -16.05
C SER A 51 7.64 -6.22 -17.11
N GLU A 52 8.70 -6.93 -16.69
CA GLU A 52 9.59 -7.65 -17.60
C GLU A 52 8.92 -8.86 -18.24
N LEU A 53 8.00 -9.51 -17.52
CA LEU A 53 7.19 -10.61 -18.05
C LEU A 53 6.00 -10.12 -18.90
N ALA A 54 5.45 -8.94 -18.60
CA ALA A 54 4.23 -8.45 -19.23
C ALA A 54 4.46 -7.77 -20.60
N PHE A 55 5.66 -7.28 -20.87
CA PHE A 55 5.96 -6.54 -22.09
C PHE A 55 7.11 -7.19 -22.87
N GLU A 56 6.91 -7.43 -24.16
CA GLU A 56 7.96 -7.98 -25.04
C GLU A 56 8.88 -6.87 -25.58
N VAL A 57 8.31 -5.71 -25.93
CA VAL A 57 9.03 -4.56 -26.49
C VAL A 57 9.83 -3.82 -25.42
N ASP A 58 11.13 -3.62 -25.64
CA ASP A 58 12.03 -3.01 -24.65
C ASP A 58 11.66 -1.56 -24.30
N THR A 59 11.18 -0.78 -25.26
CA THR A 59 10.70 0.60 -25.00
C THR A 59 9.58 0.62 -23.95
N ASN A 60 8.65 -0.33 -24.02
CA ASN A 60 7.55 -0.42 -23.05
C ASN A 60 8.05 -0.86 -21.67
N LYS A 61 9.04 -1.76 -21.60
CA LYS A 61 9.68 -2.16 -20.33
C LYS A 61 10.33 -0.96 -19.64
N GLN A 62 11.04 -0.11 -20.38
CA GLN A 62 11.68 1.08 -19.81
C GLN A 62 10.66 2.08 -19.28
N ILE A 63 9.60 2.36 -20.05
CA ILE A 63 8.51 3.26 -19.61
C ILE A 63 7.82 2.70 -18.36
N ALA A 64 7.54 1.39 -18.33
CA ALA A 64 6.93 0.72 -17.19
C ALA A 64 7.81 0.81 -15.93
N LYS A 65 9.13 0.58 -16.05
CA LYS A 65 10.09 0.72 -14.95
C LYS A 65 10.04 2.11 -14.34
N VAL A 66 10.12 3.16 -15.17
CA VAL A 66 10.01 4.55 -14.71
C VAL A 66 8.68 4.80 -14.00
N GLY A 67 7.56 4.33 -14.58
CA GLY A 67 6.25 4.43 -13.95
C GLY A 67 6.17 3.74 -12.58
N ILE A 68 6.81 2.58 -12.43
CA ILE A 68 6.88 1.83 -11.17
C ILE A 68 7.70 2.58 -10.12
N PHE A 69 8.83 3.18 -10.52
CA PHE A 69 9.63 4.02 -9.63
C PHE A 69 8.83 5.22 -9.10
N VAL A 70 8.21 5.98 -10.01
CA VAL A 70 7.39 7.15 -9.65
C VAL A 70 6.24 6.75 -8.74
N ALA A 71 5.51 5.69 -9.09
CA ALA A 71 4.42 5.18 -8.27
C ALA A 71 4.89 4.70 -6.89
N SER A 72 6.05 4.03 -6.80
CA SER A 72 6.59 3.55 -5.53
C SER A 72 7.00 4.69 -4.61
N ILE A 73 7.65 5.73 -5.14
CA ILE A 73 8.03 6.93 -4.38
C ILE A 73 6.78 7.65 -3.87
N LEU A 74 5.79 7.88 -4.74
CA LEU A 74 4.52 8.51 -4.34
C LEU A 74 3.82 7.70 -3.24
N SER A 75 3.79 6.38 -3.38
CA SER A 75 3.18 5.49 -2.38
C SER A 75 3.92 5.55 -1.05
N ALA A 76 5.26 5.61 -1.06
CA ALA A 76 6.07 5.75 0.13
C ALA A 76 5.84 7.09 0.84
N ILE A 77 5.81 8.20 0.11
CA ILE A 77 5.56 9.54 0.67
C ILE A 77 4.16 9.60 1.29
N ILE A 78 3.13 9.19 0.56
CA ILE A 78 1.74 9.22 1.04
C ILE A 78 1.60 8.31 2.26
N GLY A 79 2.13 7.09 2.20
CA GLY A 79 2.11 6.14 3.31
C GLY A 79 2.79 6.69 4.56
N MET A 80 3.99 7.25 4.43
CA MET A 80 4.69 7.88 5.55
C MET A 80 3.92 9.05 6.13
N VAL A 81 3.42 9.98 5.31
CA VAL A 81 2.66 11.14 5.79
C VAL A 81 1.42 10.73 6.56
N ILE A 82 0.69 9.72 6.09
CA ILE A 82 -0.49 9.19 6.78
C ILE A 82 -0.10 8.56 8.12
N LEU A 83 0.97 7.76 8.14
CA LEU A 83 1.42 7.08 9.35
C LEU A 83 1.98 8.06 10.39
N SER A 84 2.75 9.06 9.97
CA SER A 84 3.28 10.12 10.84
C SER A 84 2.16 10.97 11.45
N ARG A 85 1.03 11.12 10.76
CA ARG A 85 -0.16 11.81 11.28
C ARG A 85 -1.06 10.91 12.11
N SER A 86 -0.94 9.60 11.99
CA SER A 86 -1.70 8.67 12.82
C SER A 86 -1.10 8.63 14.23
N LYS A 87 -1.84 9.13 15.22
CA LYS A 87 -1.49 8.96 16.63
C LYS A 87 -1.81 7.53 17.04
N ILE A 88 -0.82 6.81 17.55
CA ILE A 88 -1.05 5.57 18.29
C ILE A 88 -1.66 5.98 19.62
N SER A 89 -2.93 5.64 19.85
CA SER A 89 -3.57 5.89 21.14
C SER A 89 -3.00 4.89 22.13
N LYS A 90 -1.90 5.26 22.81
CA LYS A 90 -1.45 4.56 24.02
C LYS A 90 -2.55 4.73 25.07
N LYS A 91 -3.25 3.64 25.39
CA LYS A 91 -4.03 3.57 26.61
C LYS A 91 -3.04 3.20 27.71
N GLU A 92 -2.75 4.13 28.61
CA GLU A 92 -2.06 3.82 29.86
C GLU A 92 -2.94 2.87 30.70
N PRO A 93 -2.32 1.91 31.43
CA PRO A 93 -3.01 0.82 32.13
C PRO A 93 -3.95 1.30 33.24
#